data_AF-A0A7S4E3J2-F1
#
_entry.id   AF-A0A7S4E3J2-F1
#
_cell.length_a   1.000
_cell.length_b   1.000
_cell.length_c   1.000
_cell.angle_alpha   90.00
_cell.angle_beta   90.00
_cell.angle_gamma   90.00
#
_symmetry.space_group_name_H-M   'P 1'
#
loop_
_entity.id
_entity.type
_entity.pdbx_description
1 polymer ?
#
loop_
_entity_poly.entity_id
_entity_poly.type
_entity_poly.pdbx_seq_one_letter_code
_entity_poly.pdbx_strand_id
1 'polypeptide(L)'
;KGWLHVQDEDSPAQVLWHAALLAATLWSCARAPLIDGPSSDGAFDVLADLVFVGEVFVQFLFPLYDGESRELVDDVRQIRDRYLHSRRFYVNIVLALPVCSSHIKPLARATAVVRSLRAAKCKPTLLSLRGTLQRVRDVAVAVELVELATVLLYATLLTLVLAGARWAPRLPYDARNLVLTIMVVTLSLALHAVAFANLQSANDAMNVVEAHHDKQTKPVLQFLDESNVDDDTQLRVRAHFDYLMVKQGGLADDRILAE
;
A
#
# COMPACT_ATOMS: atom_id res chain seq x y z
N LYS A 1 23.90 -26.13 -17.08
CA LYS A 1 22.76 -26.54 -16.23
C LYS A 1 23.11 -26.15 -14.80
N GLY A 2 22.32 -25.28 -14.13
CA GLY A 2 22.44 -25.10 -12.68
C GLY A 2 22.62 -23.69 -12.10
N TRP A 3 22.06 -22.62 -12.68
CA TRP A 3 22.09 -21.28 -12.04
C TRP A 3 20.80 -20.46 -12.19
N LEU A 4 19.70 -21.05 -12.64
CA LEU A 4 18.43 -20.33 -12.74
C LEU A 4 17.60 -20.67 -11.52
N HIS A 5 17.82 -19.92 -10.46
CA HIS A 5 16.94 -19.91 -9.30
C HIS A 5 15.69 -19.15 -9.73
N VAL A 6 14.63 -19.89 -10.07
CA VAL A 6 13.28 -19.32 -10.19
C VAL A 6 12.94 -18.86 -8.79
N GLN A 7 12.85 -17.54 -8.59
CA GLN A 7 12.58 -16.97 -7.29
C GLN A 7 11.08 -17.11 -7.02
N ASP A 8 10.76 -17.78 -5.92
CA ASP A 8 9.37 -18.00 -5.51
C ASP A 8 8.73 -16.65 -5.13
N GLU A 9 7.49 -16.41 -5.61
CA GLU A 9 6.78 -15.13 -5.38
C GLU A 9 6.62 -14.81 -3.90
N ASP A 10 6.52 -15.85 -3.09
CA ASP A 10 6.32 -15.78 -1.64
C ASP A 10 7.65 -15.78 -0.87
N SER A 11 8.80 -15.73 -1.56
CA SER A 11 10.10 -15.67 -0.89
C SER A 11 10.23 -14.37 -0.07
N PRO A 12 10.79 -14.45 1.17
CA PRO A 12 10.96 -13.26 2.01
C PRO A 12 11.87 -12.22 1.33
N ALA A 13 12.79 -12.66 0.45
CA ALA A 13 13.63 -11.80 -0.35
C ALA A 13 12.82 -10.96 -1.36
N GLN A 14 11.78 -11.52 -1.98
CA GLN A 14 10.92 -10.80 -2.92
C GLN A 14 10.01 -9.80 -2.21
N VAL A 15 9.50 -10.13 -1.03
CA VAL A 15 8.75 -9.19 -0.19
C VAL A 15 9.63 -8.01 0.23
N LEU A 16 10.85 -8.28 0.69
CA LEU A 16 11.83 -7.23 1.01
C LEU A 16 12.17 -6.37 -0.19
N TRP A 17 12.30 -6.97 -1.38
CA TRP A 17 12.54 -6.26 -2.63
C TRP A 17 11.39 -5.32 -2.99
N HIS A 18 10.14 -5.79 -2.93
CA HIS A 18 8.96 -4.95 -3.18
C HIS A 18 8.82 -3.82 -2.15
N ALA A 19 9.14 -4.06 -0.88
CA ALA A 19 9.20 -3.03 0.16
C ALA A 19 10.28 -1.99 -0.14
N ALA A 20 11.46 -2.40 -0.58
CA ALA A 20 12.53 -1.49 -1.00
C ALA A 20 12.12 -0.64 -2.22
N LEU A 21 11.47 -1.25 -3.22
CA LEU A 21 10.95 -0.52 -4.38
C LEU A 21 9.89 0.51 -3.97
N LEU A 22 9.00 0.17 -3.04
CA LEU A 22 7.99 1.09 -2.50
C LEU A 22 8.66 2.27 -1.78
N ALA A 23 9.64 2.00 -0.92
CA ALA A 23 10.40 3.05 -0.22
C ALA A 23 11.15 3.97 -1.20
N ALA A 24 11.81 3.42 -2.22
CA ALA A 24 12.50 4.20 -3.26
C ALA A 24 11.52 5.04 -4.11
N THR A 25 10.32 4.52 -4.37
CA THR A 25 9.25 5.24 -5.07
C THR A 25 8.76 6.42 -4.25
N LEU A 26 8.49 6.20 -2.97
CA LEU A 26 8.07 7.22 -2.01
C LEU A 26 9.10 8.33 -1.90
N TRP A 27 10.37 7.96 -1.70
CA TRP A 27 11.49 8.90 -1.64
C TRP A 27 11.59 9.75 -2.92
N SER A 28 11.55 9.10 -4.09
CA SER A 28 11.63 9.79 -5.39
C SER A 28 10.50 10.80 -5.59
N CYS A 29 9.26 10.43 -5.22
CA CYS A 29 8.10 11.31 -5.33
C CYS A 29 8.16 12.47 -4.34
N ALA A 30 8.63 12.21 -3.12
CA ALA A 30 8.77 13.22 -2.08
C ALA A 30 9.83 14.29 -2.43
N ARG A 31 10.91 13.86 -3.09
CA ARG A 31 12.03 14.73 -3.50
C ARG A 31 11.77 15.47 -4.82
N ALA A 32 10.88 14.97 -5.68
CA ALA A 32 10.54 15.59 -6.97
C ALA A 32 10.15 17.08 -6.90
N PRO A 33 9.34 17.56 -5.92
CA PRO A 33 9.03 18.99 -5.82
C PRO A 33 10.16 19.85 -5.20
N LEU A 34 11.17 19.24 -4.55
CA LEU A 34 12.20 19.94 -3.76
C LEU A 34 13.48 20.28 -4.56
N ILE A 35 13.37 20.49 -5.87
CA ILE A 35 14.51 20.52 -6.81
C ILE A 35 15.41 21.76 -6.67
N ASP A 36 14.95 22.83 -6.03
CA ASP A 36 15.71 24.08 -5.91
C ASP A 36 16.61 24.20 -4.65
N GLY A 37 16.91 23.08 -3.98
CA GLY A 37 17.80 23.07 -2.80
C GLY A 37 19.09 22.25 -2.98
N PRO A 38 20.28 22.76 -2.60
CA PRO A 38 21.45 21.91 -2.42
C PRO A 38 21.19 20.98 -1.23
N SER A 39 20.88 19.71 -1.50
CA SER A 39 20.63 18.73 -0.44
C SER A 39 21.89 17.90 -0.19
N SER A 40 22.28 17.76 1.08
CA SER A 40 23.28 16.81 1.59
C SER A 40 22.97 15.35 1.25
N ASP A 41 21.74 15.05 0.84
CA ASP A 41 21.18 13.70 0.76
C ASP A 41 21.33 13.05 -0.63
N GLY A 42 22.27 13.52 -1.45
CA GLY A 42 22.51 12.99 -2.81
C GLY A 42 22.79 11.48 -2.84
N ALA A 43 23.29 10.91 -1.75
CA ALA A 43 23.51 9.46 -1.62
C ALA A 43 22.19 8.66 -1.66
N PHE A 44 21.12 9.18 -1.04
CA PHE A 44 19.80 8.52 -1.06
C PHE A 44 19.12 8.61 -2.43
N ASP A 45 19.35 9.70 -3.16
CA ASP A 45 18.89 9.83 -4.55
C ASP A 45 19.55 8.77 -5.45
N VAL A 46 20.86 8.57 -5.30
CA VAL A 46 21.60 7.52 -6.02
C VAL A 46 21.12 6.13 -5.60
N LEU A 47 20.91 5.89 -4.30
CA LEU A 47 20.40 4.61 -3.80
C LEU A 47 19.01 4.30 -4.37
N ALA A 48 18.10 5.28 -4.39
CA ALA A 48 16.78 5.11 -4.98
C ALA A 48 16.88 4.82 -6.49
N ASP A 49 17.74 5.52 -7.23
CA ASP A 49 17.99 5.26 -8.65
C ASP A 49 18.53 3.83 -8.88
N LEU A 50 19.44 3.36 -8.03
CA LEU A 50 19.98 2.00 -8.09
C LEU A 50 18.90 0.94 -7.86
N VAL A 51 17.92 1.20 -6.99
CA VAL A 51 16.78 0.28 -6.77
C VAL A 51 15.93 0.16 -8.04
N PHE A 52 15.69 1.25 -8.78
CA PHE A 52 14.96 1.19 -10.06
C PHE A 52 15.75 0.53 -11.19
N VAL A 53 17.06 0.74 -11.24
CA VAL A 53 17.94 0.01 -12.16
C VAL A 53 17.94 -1.47 -11.82
N GLY A 54 18.07 -1.80 -10.54
CA GLY A 54 17.96 -3.15 -10.00
C GLY A 54 16.64 -3.81 -10.37
N GLU A 55 15.54 -3.08 -10.38
CA GLU A 55 14.22 -3.60 -10.77
C GLU A 55 14.21 -4.07 -12.24
N VAL A 56 14.85 -3.31 -13.14
CA VAL A 56 15.01 -3.74 -14.54
C VAL A 56 15.79 -5.04 -14.61
N PHE A 57 16.85 -5.19 -13.81
CA PHE A 57 17.64 -6.42 -13.74
C PHE A 57 16.87 -7.58 -13.12
N VAL A 58 16.12 -7.35 -12.04
CA VAL A 58 15.33 -8.39 -11.38
C VAL A 58 14.26 -8.91 -12.34
N GLN A 59 13.52 -8.02 -13.02
CA GLN A 59 12.51 -8.44 -14.01
C GLN A 59 13.11 -9.11 -15.26
N PHE A 60 14.39 -8.86 -15.54
CA PHE A 60 15.09 -9.49 -16.67
C PHE A 60 15.74 -10.84 -16.31
N LEU A 61 16.20 -10.99 -15.07
CA LEU A 61 16.90 -12.17 -14.58
C LEU A 61 15.95 -13.19 -13.95
N PHE A 62 14.93 -12.72 -13.23
CA PHE A 62 13.96 -13.54 -12.53
C PHE A 62 12.63 -13.51 -13.27
N PRO A 63 12.16 -14.66 -13.76
CA PRO A 63 10.85 -14.75 -14.38
C PRO A 63 9.77 -14.50 -13.33
N LEU A 64 8.86 -13.57 -13.61
CA LEU A 64 7.63 -13.39 -12.83
C LEU A 64 6.58 -14.39 -13.30
N TYR A 65 5.89 -15.00 -12.35
CA TYR A 65 4.77 -15.90 -12.57
C TYR A 65 3.71 -15.17 -13.41
N ASP A 66 3.27 -15.81 -14.49
CA ASP A 66 2.23 -15.23 -15.33
C ASP A 66 0.87 -15.51 -14.68
N GLY A 67 0.36 -14.50 -13.95
CA GLY A 67 -0.87 -14.60 -13.17
C GLY A 67 -2.13 -14.92 -13.99
N GLU A 68 -2.10 -14.76 -15.31
CA GLU A 68 -3.22 -15.13 -16.19
C GLU A 68 -3.23 -16.64 -16.53
N SER A 69 -2.06 -17.26 -16.68
CA SER A 69 -1.94 -18.65 -17.10
C SER A 69 -1.84 -19.66 -15.95
N ARG A 70 -1.51 -19.23 -14.71
CA ARG A 70 -1.27 -20.13 -13.56
C ARG A 70 -0.30 -21.29 -13.85
N GLU A 71 0.50 -21.15 -14.90
CA GLU A 71 1.50 -22.12 -15.32
C GLU A 71 2.87 -21.54 -15.05
N LEU A 72 3.71 -22.33 -14.38
CA LEU A 72 5.11 -22.01 -14.17
C LEU A 72 5.81 -22.15 -15.53
N VAL A 73 6.07 -21.03 -16.20
CA VAL A 73 6.89 -21.06 -17.42
C VAL A 73 8.34 -21.18 -16.98
N ASP A 74 8.93 -22.37 -17.13
CA ASP A 74 10.32 -22.64 -16.75
C ASP A 74 11.34 -22.12 -17.78
N ASP A 75 10.88 -21.74 -18.98
CA ASP A 75 11.75 -21.31 -20.09
C ASP A 75 12.12 -19.81 -20.02
N VAL A 76 13.27 -19.54 -19.40
CA VAL A 76 13.82 -18.18 -19.19
C VAL A 76 13.99 -17.37 -20.48
N ARG A 77 14.31 -18.00 -21.61
CA ARG A 77 14.47 -17.30 -22.90
C ARG A 77 13.14 -16.72 -23.38
N GLN A 78 12.08 -17.51 -23.31
CA GLN A 78 10.75 -17.10 -23.74
C GLN A 78 10.22 -15.93 -22.88
N ILE A 79 10.57 -15.93 -21.59
CA ILE A 79 10.14 -14.91 -20.63
C ILE A 79 10.89 -13.60 -20.87
N ARG A 80 12.20 -13.65 -21.12
CA ARG A 80 12.99 -12.48 -21.50
C ARG A 80 12.49 -11.85 -22.78
N ASP A 81 12.22 -12.66 -23.80
CA ASP A 81 11.67 -12.17 -25.06
C ASP A 81 10.29 -11.53 -24.87
N ARG A 82 9.42 -12.15 -24.05
CA ARG A 82 8.12 -11.58 -23.70
C ARG A 82 8.25 -10.25 -22.95
N TYR A 83 9.19 -10.15 -22.02
CA TYR A 83 9.43 -8.92 -21.26
C TYR A 83 9.97 -7.79 -22.15
N LEU A 84 10.97 -8.07 -22.99
CA LEU A 84 11.57 -7.09 -23.91
C LEU A 84 10.56 -6.49 -24.89
N HIS A 85 9.59 -7.30 -25.35
CA HIS A 85 8.52 -6.84 -26.24
C HIS A 85 7.32 -6.23 -25.49
N SER A 86 7.29 -6.33 -24.17
CA SER A 86 6.22 -5.76 -23.35
C SER A 86 6.38 -4.26 -23.19
N ARG A 87 5.26 -3.54 -23.17
CA ARG A 87 5.22 -2.12 -22.76
C ARG A 87 5.84 -1.89 -21.38
N ARG A 88 5.84 -2.91 -20.51
CA ARG A 88 6.44 -2.86 -19.18
C ARG A 88 7.94 -2.57 -19.22
N PHE A 89 8.67 -3.13 -20.18
CA PHE A 89 10.12 -2.90 -20.32
C PHE A 89 10.43 -1.44 -20.62
N TYR A 90 9.73 -0.84 -21.58
CA TYR A 90 9.90 0.58 -21.93
C TYR A 90 9.58 1.50 -20.75
N VAL A 91 8.49 1.23 -20.04
CA VAL A 91 8.13 1.98 -18.82
C VAL A 91 9.25 1.84 -17.78
N ASN A 92 9.76 0.64 -17.54
CA ASN A 92 10.80 0.41 -16.54
C ASN A 92 12.11 1.11 -16.89
N ILE A 93 12.51 1.13 -18.16
CA ILE A 93 13.69 1.87 -18.61
C ILE A 93 13.52 3.36 -18.33
N VAL A 94 12.38 3.95 -18.72
CA VAL A 94 12.12 5.39 -18.51
C VAL A 94 12.18 5.74 -17.03
N LEU A 95 11.66 4.87 -16.16
CA LEU A 95 11.67 5.06 -14.71
C LEU A 95 13.05 4.83 -14.07
N ALA A 96 13.87 3.94 -14.65
CA ALA A 96 15.21 3.61 -14.20
C ALA A 96 16.29 4.58 -14.67
N LEU A 97 15.96 5.55 -15.54
CA LEU A 97 16.92 6.57 -15.95
C LEU A 97 17.48 7.29 -14.70
N PRO A 98 18.80 7.21 -14.45
CA PRO A 98 19.42 7.89 -13.33
C PRO A 98 19.53 9.36 -13.69
N VAL A 99 18.50 10.13 -13.32
CA VAL A 99 18.49 11.57 -13.59
C VAL A 99 19.02 12.27 -12.35
N CYS A 100 20.35 12.29 -12.25
CA CYS A 100 21.07 13.01 -11.21
C CYS A 100 20.63 14.47 -11.18
N SER A 101 20.64 15.09 -10.00
CA SER A 101 20.35 16.51 -9.82
C SER A 101 21.39 17.35 -10.56
N SER A 102 21.16 17.61 -11.84
CA SER A 102 22.01 18.48 -12.61
C SER A 102 21.75 19.92 -12.20
N HIS A 103 22.80 20.73 -12.07
CA HIS A 103 22.67 22.18 -11.85
C HIS A 103 22.09 22.94 -13.07
N ILE A 104 21.86 22.24 -14.18
CA ILE A 104 21.30 22.78 -15.42
C ILE A 104 19.76 22.77 -15.30
N LYS A 105 19.15 23.95 -15.16
CA LYS A 105 17.69 24.16 -14.94
C LYS A 105 16.74 23.34 -15.82
N PRO A 106 16.90 23.25 -17.16
CA PRO A 106 15.98 22.45 -17.98
C PRO A 106 16.10 20.94 -17.69
N LEU A 107 17.30 20.46 -17.43
CA LEU A 107 17.56 19.06 -17.10
C LEU A 107 17.00 18.73 -15.70
N ALA A 108 17.12 19.66 -14.74
CA ALA A 108 16.49 19.55 -13.42
C ALA A 108 14.94 19.47 -13.48
N ARG A 109 14.29 20.13 -14.43
CA ARG A 109 12.84 20.00 -14.63
C ARG A 109 12.46 18.65 -15.23
N ALA A 110 13.26 18.16 -16.18
CA ALA A 110 13.06 16.83 -16.75
C ALA A 110 13.26 15.73 -15.69
N THR A 111 14.26 15.88 -14.80
CA THR A 111 14.48 14.95 -13.68
C THR A 111 13.28 14.92 -12.73
N ALA A 112 12.66 16.07 -12.45
CA ALA A 112 11.43 16.19 -11.66
C ALA A 112 10.29 15.33 -12.21
N VAL A 113 10.07 15.46 -13.52
CA VAL A 113 8.97 14.79 -14.22
C VAL A 113 9.20 13.29 -14.20
N VAL A 114 10.41 12.83 -14.53
CA VAL A 114 10.77 11.40 -14.47
C VAL A 114 10.62 10.84 -13.04
N ARG A 115 11.05 11.58 -12.02
CA ARG A 115 10.88 11.19 -10.61
C ARG A 115 9.41 11.11 -10.21
N SER A 116 8.58 12.04 -10.66
CA SER A 116 7.13 12.00 -10.42
C SER A 116 6.42 10.83 -11.14
N LEU A 117 6.90 10.47 -12.34
CA LEU A 117 6.39 9.32 -13.11
C LEU A 117 6.64 7.99 -12.38
N ARG A 118 7.63 7.91 -11.48
CA ARG A 118 7.87 6.72 -10.65
C ARG A 118 6.67 6.38 -9.75
N ALA A 119 5.78 7.34 -9.46
CA ALA A 119 4.51 7.05 -8.77
C ALA A 119 3.66 6.00 -9.50
N ALA A 120 3.80 5.85 -10.82
CA ALA A 120 3.12 4.81 -11.59
C ALA A 120 3.49 3.38 -11.14
N LYS A 121 4.64 3.19 -10.49
CA LYS A 121 5.07 1.91 -9.92
C LYS A 121 4.44 1.57 -8.59
N CYS A 122 3.81 2.53 -7.92
CA CYS A 122 3.22 2.32 -6.61
C CYS A 122 2.01 1.35 -6.64
N LYS A 123 1.13 1.50 -7.63
CA LYS A 123 -0.02 0.60 -7.81
C LYS A 123 0.39 -0.86 -8.04
N PRO A 124 1.26 -1.21 -9.02
CA PRO A 124 1.64 -2.60 -9.25
C PRO A 124 2.42 -3.21 -8.08
N THR A 125 3.28 -2.46 -7.38
CA THR A 125 3.96 -3.00 -6.19
C THR A 125 3.01 -3.27 -5.05
N LEU A 126 2.04 -2.37 -4.80
CA LEU A 126 1.06 -2.55 -3.75
C LEU A 126 0.10 -3.70 -4.07
N LEU A 127 -0.27 -3.92 -5.33
CA LEU A 127 -1.03 -5.10 -5.74
C LEU A 127 -0.23 -6.40 -5.56
N SER A 128 1.08 -6.40 -5.86
CA SER A 128 1.95 -7.55 -5.64
C SER A 128 2.11 -7.85 -4.14
N LEU A 129 2.32 -6.81 -3.33
CA LEU A 129 2.38 -6.91 -1.86
C LEU A 129 1.04 -7.35 -1.27
N ARG A 130 -0.09 -6.92 -1.84
CA ARG A 130 -1.43 -7.39 -1.44
C ARG A 130 -1.54 -8.89 -1.68
N GLY A 131 -1.13 -9.38 -2.84
CA GLY A 131 -1.20 -10.81 -3.17
C GLY A 131 -0.40 -11.67 -2.19
N THR A 132 0.80 -11.23 -1.80
CA THR A 132 1.63 -11.94 -0.81
C THR A 132 1.08 -11.77 0.61
N LEU A 133 0.64 -10.57 1.00
CA LEU A 133 0.04 -10.31 2.32
C LEU A 133 -1.29 -11.07 2.52
N GLN A 134 -2.12 -11.22 1.49
CA GLN A 134 -3.36 -12.00 1.53
C GLN A 134 -3.11 -13.50 1.76
N ARG A 135 -1.95 -14.02 1.34
CA ARG A 135 -1.57 -15.43 1.56
C ARG A 135 -0.95 -15.65 2.94
N VAL A 136 -0.32 -14.63 3.52
CA VAL A 136 0.43 -14.71 4.80
C VAL A 136 -0.36 -14.21 6.02
N ARG A 137 -1.32 -13.29 5.83
CA ARG A 137 -2.20 -12.75 6.89
C ARG A 137 -3.67 -12.78 6.45
N ASP A 138 -4.57 -12.97 7.42
CA ASP A 138 -6.01 -13.08 7.21
C ASP A 138 -6.57 -12.09 6.17
N VAL A 139 -7.38 -12.67 5.26
CA VAL A 139 -7.72 -12.16 3.92
C VAL A 139 -8.40 -10.78 3.92
N ALA A 140 -9.11 -10.41 4.98
CA ALA A 140 -9.87 -9.16 5.05
C ALA A 140 -9.02 -7.96 5.49
N VAL A 141 -8.20 -8.12 6.53
CA VAL A 141 -7.44 -7.01 7.14
C VAL A 141 -6.28 -6.56 6.25
N ALA A 142 -5.65 -7.52 5.55
CA ALA A 142 -4.54 -7.22 4.63
C ALA A 142 -4.99 -6.39 3.41
N VAL A 143 -6.19 -6.63 2.89
CA VAL A 143 -6.75 -5.89 1.74
C VAL A 143 -7.05 -4.46 2.11
N GLU A 144 -7.79 -4.29 3.20
CA GLU A 144 -8.18 -2.97 3.71
C GLU A 144 -6.96 -2.14 4.13
N LEU A 145 -5.94 -2.76 4.76
CA LEU A 145 -4.68 -2.07 5.09
C LEU A 145 -3.89 -1.63 3.86
N VAL A 146 -3.86 -2.44 2.80
CA VAL A 146 -3.13 -2.06 1.57
C VAL A 146 -3.88 -0.98 0.82
N GLU A 147 -5.20 -1.05 0.71
CA GLU A 147 -6.00 0.02 0.10
C GLU A 147 -5.90 1.30 0.93
N LEU A 148 -5.98 1.23 2.25
CA LEU A 148 -5.73 2.35 3.15
C LEU A 148 -4.32 2.92 2.99
N ALA A 149 -3.29 2.07 2.91
CA ALA A 149 -1.91 2.50 2.68
C ALA A 149 -1.74 3.16 1.31
N THR A 150 -2.40 2.67 0.25
CA THR A 150 -2.38 3.32 -1.07
C THR A 150 -2.99 4.71 -1.00
N VAL A 151 -4.16 4.86 -0.37
CA VAL A 151 -4.87 6.14 -0.32
C VAL A 151 -4.14 7.13 0.60
N LEU A 152 -3.62 6.69 1.75
CA LEU A 152 -2.77 7.50 2.63
C LEU A 152 -1.48 7.92 1.92
N LEU A 153 -0.90 7.06 1.09
CA LEU A 153 0.30 7.37 0.32
C LEU A 153 0.02 8.40 -0.78
N TYR A 154 -1.10 8.28 -1.50
CA TYR A 154 -1.54 9.32 -2.44
C TYR A 154 -1.88 10.64 -1.73
N ALA A 155 -2.53 10.57 -0.57
CA ALA A 155 -2.89 11.73 0.25
C ALA A 155 -1.67 12.45 0.85
N THR A 156 -0.67 11.69 1.32
CA THR A 156 0.61 12.21 1.82
C THR A 156 1.46 12.77 0.69
N LEU A 157 1.53 12.11 -0.47
CA LEU A 157 2.24 12.67 -1.64
C LEU A 157 1.59 13.96 -2.13
N LEU A 158 0.25 14.03 -2.16
CA LEU A 158 -0.45 15.25 -2.56
C LEU A 158 -0.30 16.38 -1.54
N THR A 159 -0.32 16.07 -0.24
CA THR A 159 -0.03 17.06 0.82
C THR A 159 1.43 17.47 0.86
N LEU A 160 2.36 16.58 0.50
CA LEU A 160 3.77 16.91 0.35
C LEU A 160 4.04 17.72 -0.92
N VAL A 161 3.28 17.51 -2.00
CA VAL A 161 3.24 18.41 -3.15
C VAL A 161 2.68 19.77 -2.73
N LEU A 162 1.63 19.82 -1.91
CA LEU A 162 1.09 21.08 -1.37
C LEU A 162 2.07 21.80 -0.43
N ALA A 163 2.77 21.06 0.44
CA ALA A 163 3.75 21.60 1.38
C ALA A 163 5.06 21.99 0.67
N GLY A 164 5.51 21.19 -0.29
CA GLY A 164 6.68 21.43 -1.14
C GLY A 164 6.44 22.55 -2.16
N ALA A 165 5.19 22.82 -2.54
CA ALA A 165 4.84 23.92 -3.43
C ALA A 165 5.00 25.31 -2.81
N ARG A 166 5.27 25.43 -1.49
CA ARG A 166 5.90 26.59 -0.80
C ARG A 166 5.52 26.54 0.68
N TRP A 167 6.51 26.29 1.54
CA TRP A 167 6.44 26.75 2.93
C TRP A 167 6.12 28.25 2.93
N ALA A 168 4.94 28.58 3.44
CA ALA A 168 4.30 29.88 3.52
C ALA A 168 3.91 30.55 2.17
N PRO A 169 2.62 30.90 2.00
CA PRO A 169 2.17 31.96 1.09
C PRO A 169 3.09 33.18 1.11
N ARG A 170 3.87 33.43 0.06
CA ARG A 170 4.43 34.76 -0.17
C ARG A 170 3.45 35.53 -1.04
N LEU A 171 2.71 36.43 -0.39
CA LEU A 171 1.89 37.44 -1.06
C LEU A 171 2.79 38.36 -1.91
N PRO A 172 2.29 38.89 -3.05
CA PRO A 172 0.94 38.72 -3.61
C PRO A 172 0.78 37.49 -4.53
N TYR A 173 -0.45 36.99 -4.65
CA TYR A 173 -0.81 35.86 -5.52
C TYR A 173 -1.27 36.30 -6.91
N ASP A 174 -0.67 35.72 -7.96
CA ASP A 174 -1.28 35.73 -9.29
C ASP A 174 -2.58 34.90 -9.29
N ALA A 175 -3.62 35.38 -9.98
CA ALA A 175 -4.93 34.71 -10.08
C ALA A 175 -4.81 33.24 -10.55
N ARG A 176 -3.87 32.95 -11.45
CA ARG A 176 -3.59 31.59 -11.91
C ARG A 176 -3.08 30.68 -10.79
N ASN A 177 -2.21 31.18 -9.93
CA ASN A 177 -1.67 30.41 -8.81
C ASN A 177 -2.76 30.15 -7.76
N LEU A 178 -3.65 31.12 -7.52
CA LEU A 178 -4.79 30.97 -6.62
C LEU A 178 -5.72 29.83 -7.09
N VAL A 179 -6.11 29.82 -8.36
CA VAL A 179 -7.00 28.78 -8.92
C VAL A 179 -6.36 27.40 -8.82
N LEU A 180 -5.07 27.28 -9.15
CA LEU A 180 -4.34 26.02 -9.02
C LEU A 180 -4.30 25.53 -7.57
N THR A 181 -4.02 26.41 -6.61
CA THR A 181 -4.02 26.05 -5.19
C THR A 181 -5.39 25.55 -4.73
N ILE A 182 -6.48 26.23 -5.11
CA ILE A 182 -7.85 25.80 -4.76
C ILE A 182 -8.15 24.41 -5.33
N MET A 183 -7.81 24.14 -6.59
CA MET A 183 -8.02 22.84 -7.22
C MET A 183 -7.23 21.72 -6.53
N VAL A 184 -5.97 21.97 -6.16
CA VAL A 184 -5.15 20.95 -5.49
C VAL A 184 -5.62 20.70 -4.05
N VAL A 185 -6.00 21.75 -3.31
CA VAL A 185 -6.51 21.61 -1.94
C VAL A 185 -7.83 20.83 -1.91
N THR A 186 -8.75 21.14 -2.82
CA THR A 186 -10.05 20.44 -2.91
C THR A 186 -9.88 18.96 -3.29
N LEU A 187 -9.01 18.66 -4.26
CA LEU A 187 -8.68 17.28 -4.62
C LEU A 187 -8.02 16.53 -3.46
N SER A 188 -7.15 17.21 -2.71
CA SER A 188 -6.50 16.63 -1.53
C SER A 188 -7.48 16.28 -0.44
N LEU A 189 -8.40 17.18 -0.13
CA LEU A 189 -9.45 16.93 0.85
C LEU A 189 -10.32 15.72 0.46
N ALA A 190 -10.67 15.59 -0.83
CA ALA A 190 -11.44 14.45 -1.33
C ALA A 190 -10.68 13.12 -1.15
N LEU A 191 -9.38 13.08 -1.45
CA LEU A 191 -8.56 11.88 -1.24
C LEU A 191 -8.44 11.50 0.23
N HIS A 192 -8.30 12.48 1.13
CA HIS A 192 -8.30 12.20 2.58
C HIS A 192 -9.63 11.64 3.04
N ALA A 193 -10.76 12.15 2.54
CA ALA A 193 -12.08 11.62 2.87
C ALA A 193 -12.23 10.15 2.45
N VAL A 194 -11.73 9.78 1.26
CA VAL A 194 -11.68 8.37 0.82
C VAL A 194 -10.80 7.53 1.75
N ALA A 195 -9.64 8.06 2.18
CA ALA A 195 -8.76 7.35 3.11
C ALA A 195 -9.47 7.05 4.44
N PHE A 196 -10.15 8.04 4.99
CA PHE A 196 -10.91 7.89 6.23
C PHE A 196 -12.07 6.90 6.08
N ALA A 197 -12.78 6.92 4.94
CA ALA A 197 -13.85 5.97 4.68
C ALA A 197 -13.33 4.52 4.64
N ASN A 198 -12.20 4.29 3.98
CA ASN A 198 -11.56 2.96 3.95
C ASN A 198 -11.05 2.54 5.34
N LEU A 199 -10.47 3.47 6.11
CA LEU A 199 -10.04 3.19 7.48
C LEU A 199 -11.23 2.78 8.36
N GLN A 200 -12.36 3.47 8.20
CA GLN A 200 -13.59 3.13 8.92
C GLN A 200 -14.12 1.76 8.50
N SER A 201 -14.16 1.44 7.20
CA SER A 201 -14.52 0.11 6.69
C SER A 201 -13.66 -0.99 7.30
N ALA A 202 -12.33 -0.78 7.31
CA ALA A 202 -11.38 -1.70 7.91
C ALA A 202 -11.62 -1.90 9.41
N ASN A 203 -11.85 -0.82 10.14
CA ASN A 203 -12.14 -0.85 11.58
C ASN A 203 -13.46 -1.56 11.87
N ASP A 204 -14.50 -1.28 11.08
CA ASP A 204 -15.80 -1.94 11.20
C ASP A 204 -15.66 -3.43 10.91
N ALA A 205 -14.89 -3.82 9.88
CA ALA A 205 -14.58 -5.21 9.53
C ALA A 205 -13.84 -5.95 10.66
N MET A 206 -12.85 -5.31 11.29
CA MET A 206 -12.12 -5.90 12.43
C MET A 206 -13.02 -6.09 13.65
N ASN A 207 -13.97 -5.17 13.86
CA ASN A 207 -14.87 -5.21 15.01
C ASN A 207 -16.15 -6.02 14.77
N VAL A 208 -16.34 -6.65 13.60
CA VAL A 208 -17.57 -7.40 13.29
C VAL A 208 -17.82 -8.50 14.32
N VAL A 209 -16.78 -9.23 14.73
CA VAL A 209 -16.89 -10.33 15.69
C VAL A 209 -17.32 -9.82 17.06
N GLU A 210 -16.64 -8.79 17.57
CA GLU A 210 -16.96 -8.17 18.85
C GLU A 210 -18.35 -7.53 18.83
N ALA A 211 -18.70 -6.79 17.76
CA ALA A 211 -20.02 -6.20 17.60
C ALA A 211 -21.13 -7.26 17.47
N HIS A 212 -20.86 -8.40 16.82
CA HIS A 212 -21.81 -9.50 16.71
C HIS A 212 -22.03 -10.18 18.06
N HIS A 213 -20.95 -10.41 18.83
CA HIS A 213 -21.04 -10.94 20.17
C HIS A 213 -21.80 -9.99 21.11
N ASP A 214 -21.48 -8.71 21.09
CA ASP A 214 -22.18 -7.69 21.88
C ASP A 214 -23.68 -7.66 21.55
N LYS A 215 -24.02 -7.78 20.27
CA LYS A 215 -25.41 -7.80 19.80
C LYS A 215 -26.17 -9.05 20.26
N GLN A 216 -25.49 -10.17 20.48
CA GLN A 216 -26.10 -11.39 21.01
C GLN A 216 -26.16 -11.39 22.55
N THR A 217 -25.12 -10.86 23.20
CA THR A 217 -24.96 -10.91 24.66
C THR A 217 -25.82 -9.86 25.36
N LYS A 218 -25.87 -8.61 24.88
CA LYS A 218 -26.61 -7.51 25.53
C LYS A 218 -28.11 -7.80 25.72
N PRO A 219 -28.86 -8.32 24.71
CA PRO A 219 -30.28 -8.63 24.88
C PRO A 219 -30.51 -9.75 25.90
N VAL A 220 -29.63 -10.75 25.96
CA VAL A 220 -29.75 -11.85 26.92
C VAL A 220 -29.52 -11.35 28.33
N LEU A 221 -28.48 -10.53 28.54
CA LEU A 221 -28.22 -9.91 29.84
C LEU A 221 -29.35 -8.97 30.27
N GLN A 222 -29.88 -8.18 29.34
CA GLN A 222 -31.01 -7.30 29.60
C GLN A 222 -32.26 -8.12 30.00
N PHE A 223 -32.55 -9.22 29.30
CA PHE A 223 -33.66 -10.10 29.64
C PHE A 223 -33.51 -10.74 31.03
N LEU A 224 -32.30 -11.17 31.39
CA LEU A 224 -32.03 -11.75 32.71
C LEU A 224 -32.24 -10.75 33.85
N ASP A 225 -31.83 -9.50 33.62
CA ASP A 225 -32.00 -8.39 34.55
C ASP A 225 -33.49 -8.02 34.71
N GLU A 226 -34.22 -7.89 33.59
CA GLU A 226 -35.67 -7.62 33.57
C GLU A 226 -36.51 -8.75 34.19
N SER A 227 -36.03 -10.00 34.06
CA SER A 227 -36.72 -11.19 34.60
C SER A 227 -36.36 -11.50 36.05
N ASN A 228 -35.51 -10.69 36.69
CA ASN A 228 -35.11 -10.81 38.08
C ASN A 228 -34.50 -12.20 38.41
N VAL A 229 -33.67 -12.70 37.49
CA VAL A 229 -32.99 -14.00 37.62
C VAL A 229 -31.87 -13.91 38.64
N ASP A 230 -31.70 -14.97 39.44
CA ASP A 230 -30.69 -15.07 40.50
C ASP A 230 -29.27 -14.75 40.02
N ASP A 231 -28.52 -14.03 40.84
CA ASP A 231 -27.20 -13.47 40.49
C ASP A 231 -26.21 -14.56 40.05
N ASP A 232 -26.26 -15.75 40.67
CA ASP A 232 -25.39 -16.88 40.32
C ASP A 232 -25.65 -17.38 38.89
N THR A 233 -26.92 -17.39 38.47
CA THR A 233 -27.30 -17.79 37.11
C THR A 233 -26.89 -16.74 36.10
N GLN A 234 -27.01 -15.45 36.43
CA GLN A 234 -26.52 -14.36 35.56
C GLN A 234 -25.00 -14.43 35.38
N LEU A 235 -24.26 -14.71 36.46
CA LEU A 235 -22.80 -14.81 36.45
C LEU A 235 -22.33 -15.99 35.60
N ARG A 236 -23.02 -17.13 35.67
CA ARG A 236 -22.76 -18.30 34.82
C ARG A 236 -23.01 -18.02 33.34
N VAL A 237 -24.09 -17.31 33.02
CA VAL A 237 -24.40 -16.95 31.63
C VAL A 237 -23.36 -15.97 31.07
N ARG A 238 -22.96 -14.95 31.85
CA ARG A 238 -21.87 -14.03 31.46
C ARG A 238 -20.55 -14.78 31.22
N ALA A 239 -20.16 -15.65 32.15
CA ALA A 239 -18.93 -16.43 32.02
C ALA A 239 -18.94 -17.34 30.78
N HIS A 240 -20.10 -17.85 30.37
CA HIS A 240 -20.24 -18.63 29.14
C HIS A 240 -20.02 -17.77 27.89
N PHE A 241 -20.64 -16.58 27.82
CA PHE A 241 -20.43 -15.66 26.70
C PHE A 241 -18.98 -15.15 26.62
N ASP A 242 -18.34 -14.90 27.77
CA ASP A 242 -16.91 -14.52 27.82
C ASP A 242 -16.02 -15.67 27.33
N TYR A 243 -16.33 -16.90 27.69
CA TYR A 243 -15.62 -18.08 27.19
C TYR A 243 -15.72 -18.19 25.66
N LEU A 244 -16.92 -18.03 25.10
CA LEU A 244 -17.13 -18.06 23.64
C LEU A 244 -16.29 -17.01 22.92
N MET A 245 -16.14 -15.81 23.49
CA MET A 245 -15.26 -14.78 22.91
C MET A 245 -13.79 -15.12 23.01
N VAL A 246 -13.31 -15.42 24.22
CA VAL A 246 -11.87 -15.57 24.50
C VAL A 246 -11.32 -16.86 23.90
N LYS A 247 -12.12 -17.93 23.82
CA LYS A 247 -11.66 -19.26 23.37
C LYS A 247 -12.09 -19.62 21.96
N GLN A 248 -13.25 -19.17 21.49
CA GLN A 248 -13.79 -19.53 20.18
C GLN A 248 -13.87 -18.34 19.21
N GLY A 249 -13.34 -17.18 19.60
CA GLY A 249 -13.35 -15.99 18.75
C GLY A 249 -14.76 -15.52 18.40
N GLY A 250 -15.74 -15.72 19.29
CA GLY A 250 -17.10 -15.22 19.13
C GLY A 250 -17.98 -16.02 18.15
N LEU A 251 -17.53 -17.18 17.66
CA LEU A 251 -18.29 -18.07 16.79
C LEU A 251 -18.66 -19.36 17.53
N ALA A 252 -19.90 -19.83 17.33
CA ALA A 252 -20.33 -21.13 17.84
C ALA A 252 -19.70 -22.27 17.01
N ASP A 253 -19.33 -23.36 17.68
CA ASP A 253 -18.68 -24.54 17.06
C ASP A 253 -19.45 -25.10 15.86
N ASP A 254 -20.78 -25.01 15.87
CA ASP A 254 -21.65 -25.48 14.79
C ASP A 254 -21.40 -24.77 13.45
N ARG A 255 -20.93 -23.52 13.49
CA ARG A 255 -20.57 -22.74 12.30
C ARG A 255 -19.16 -23.06 11.81
N ILE A 256 -18.23 -23.29 12.73
CA ILE A 256 -16.84 -23.61 12.41
C ILE A 256 -16.74 -24.98 11.73
N LEU A 257 -17.60 -25.92 12.11
CA LEU A 257 -17.63 -27.28 11.56
C LEU A 257 -18.40 -27.41 10.24
N ALA A 258 -19.08 -26.35 9.80
CA ALA A 258 -19.89 -26.33 8.58
C ALA A 258 -19.17 -25.74 7.35
N GLU A 259 -18.04 -25.05 7.53
CA GLU A 259 -17.16 -24.53 6.47
C GLU A 259 -15.98 -25.47 6.19
#